data_AF-A0A6F8TF28-F1
#
_entry.id   AF-A0A6F8TF28-F1
#
_cell.length_a   1.000
_cell.length_b   1.000
_cell.length_c   1.000
_cell.angle_alpha   90.00
_cell.angle_beta   90.00
_cell.angle_gamma   90.00
#
_symmetry.space_group_name_H-M   'P 1'
#
loop_
_entity.id
_entity.type
_entity.pdbx_description
1 polymer ?
#
loop_
_entity_poly.entity_id
_entity_poly.type
_entity_poly.pdbx_seq_one_letter_code
_entity_poly.pdbx_strand_id
1 'polypeptide(L)'
;MLSEKFNFKEFNPINSLEIPLASVCFYNKLADFSLNDCIDKLYWEFQREGALTKYDIESGVITSVCFNNSKFLKDSLFFEPSLEIMIIREIGDIISIFDSKGRKFNNRDDLKIGRVIDLDKLFSVVAKTEQTRTKQANTRALQFSESRPESISLKGPDLEATNHSQTNSMYAVTTAVVSNINENDKIDSSFYLGVGSGRICDQKKNNFTYKDFIEWLEQINIAFDKNGLVKSRFLNSFAQTIDEAPEEEPIACILDFSDILGILEITYNGFKQQIDNTFIYKNIRKEFLF
;
A
#
# COMPACT_ATOMS: atom_id res chain seq x y z
N MET A 1 -30.70 -13.78 -15.16
CA MET A 1 -30.97 -12.37 -14.85
C MET A 1 -30.94 -11.63 -16.18
N LEU A 2 -32.03 -10.98 -16.58
CA LEU A 2 -32.04 -10.18 -17.82
C LEU A 2 -31.30 -8.87 -17.52
N SER A 3 -30.16 -8.66 -18.17
CA SER A 3 -29.38 -7.43 -18.02
C SER A 3 -30.01 -6.34 -18.89
N GLU A 4 -30.42 -5.23 -18.28
CA GLU A 4 -30.93 -4.06 -19.00
C GLU A 4 -29.76 -3.20 -19.52
N LYS A 5 -30.04 -2.39 -20.55
CA LYS A 5 -29.07 -1.44 -21.09
C LYS A 5 -28.76 -0.38 -20.03
N PHE A 6 -27.47 -0.18 -19.73
CA PHE A 6 -27.03 0.84 -18.80
C PHE A 6 -27.46 2.25 -19.23
N ASN A 7 -28.14 2.97 -18.34
CA ASN A 7 -28.48 4.38 -18.51
C ASN A 7 -27.62 5.24 -17.58
N PHE A 8 -26.63 5.93 -18.15
CA PHE A 8 -25.71 6.77 -17.39
C PHE A 8 -26.41 7.87 -16.59
N LYS A 9 -27.47 8.48 -17.13
CA LYS A 9 -28.16 9.60 -16.47
C LYS A 9 -28.93 9.13 -15.24
N GLU A 10 -29.56 7.96 -15.32
CA GLU A 10 -30.42 7.40 -14.27
C GLU A 10 -29.67 6.50 -13.27
N PHE A 11 -28.40 6.16 -13.55
CA PHE A 11 -27.61 5.34 -12.64
C PHE A 11 -27.55 5.92 -11.22
N ASN A 12 -28.06 5.19 -10.24
CA ASN A 12 -27.99 5.58 -8.83
C ASN A 12 -26.95 4.69 -8.13
N PRO A 13 -25.80 5.26 -7.69
CA PRO A 13 -24.75 4.47 -7.06
C PRO A 13 -25.22 3.73 -5.79
N ILE A 14 -26.08 4.34 -4.97
CA ILE A 14 -26.52 3.76 -3.70
C ILE A 14 -27.26 2.43 -3.92
N ASN A 15 -28.07 2.35 -4.97
CA ASN A 15 -28.95 1.20 -5.22
C ASN A 15 -28.39 0.22 -6.26
N SER A 16 -27.54 0.69 -7.17
CA SER A 16 -27.15 -0.07 -8.35
C SER A 16 -25.65 -0.34 -8.45
N LEU A 17 -24.82 0.28 -7.60
CA LEU A 17 -23.38 0.03 -7.61
C LEU A 17 -23.05 -1.27 -6.86
N GLU A 18 -22.38 -2.16 -7.57
CA GLU A 18 -21.65 -3.28 -6.99
C GLU A 18 -20.15 -3.03 -7.14
N ILE A 19 -19.41 -3.10 -6.05
CA ILE A 19 -17.96 -2.94 -6.01
C ILE A 19 -17.36 -4.35 -5.91
N PRO A 20 -16.73 -4.88 -6.99
CA PRO A 20 -16.27 -6.27 -7.01
C PRO A 20 -15.30 -6.60 -5.89
N LEU A 21 -14.46 -5.62 -5.53
CA LEU A 21 -13.44 -5.76 -4.51
C LEU A 21 -13.21 -4.41 -3.83
N ALA A 22 -13.32 -4.36 -2.51
CA ALA A 22 -12.99 -3.16 -1.74
C ALA A 22 -11.47 -2.97 -1.71
N SER A 23 -10.92 -2.33 -2.75
CA SER A 23 -9.49 -2.04 -2.93
C SER A 23 -9.27 -0.54 -2.88
N VAL A 24 -8.90 -0.02 -1.71
CA VAL A 24 -8.95 1.41 -1.38
C VAL A 24 -7.56 1.90 -1.02
N CYS A 25 -7.16 3.05 -1.54
CA CYS A 25 -5.94 3.73 -1.14
C CYS A 25 -6.25 4.81 -0.10
N PHE A 26 -5.38 4.93 0.92
CA PHE A 26 -5.53 5.87 2.02
C PHE A 26 -4.37 6.88 2.03
N TYR A 27 -4.71 8.16 2.16
CA TYR A 27 -3.78 9.28 2.05
C TYR A 27 -3.96 10.29 3.17
N ASN A 28 -2.87 10.90 3.62
CA ASN A 28 -2.92 12.04 4.52
C ASN A 28 -3.43 13.29 3.79
N LYS A 29 -4.17 14.14 4.51
CA LYS A 29 -4.58 15.46 4.01
C LYS A 29 -3.42 16.45 4.06
N LEU A 30 -3.27 17.28 3.04
CA LEU A 30 -2.44 18.49 3.15
C LEU A 30 -3.24 19.62 3.82
N ALA A 31 -2.56 20.69 4.20
CA ALA A 31 -3.20 21.89 4.74
C ALA A 31 -4.27 22.42 3.76
N ASP A 32 -5.38 22.90 4.33
CA ASP A 32 -6.54 23.44 3.62
C ASP A 32 -7.24 22.44 2.66
N PHE A 33 -7.14 21.13 2.92
CA PHE A 33 -7.89 20.13 2.16
C PHE A 33 -9.41 20.38 2.26
N SER A 34 -10.06 20.40 1.10
CA SER A 34 -11.52 20.45 0.95
C SER A 34 -11.95 19.31 0.04
N LEU A 35 -12.81 18.41 0.54
CA LEU A 35 -13.33 17.30 -0.25
C LEU A 35 -14.07 17.80 -1.50
N ASN A 36 -14.84 18.88 -1.37
CA ASN A 36 -15.58 19.48 -2.47
C ASN A 36 -14.64 20.01 -3.56
N ASP A 37 -13.57 20.71 -3.18
CA ASP A 37 -12.61 21.26 -4.15
C ASP A 37 -11.82 20.14 -4.85
N CYS A 38 -11.48 19.08 -4.11
CA CYS A 38 -10.83 17.90 -4.64
C CYS A 38 -11.71 17.21 -5.69
N ILE A 39 -12.99 17.00 -5.37
CA ILE A 39 -13.95 16.37 -6.27
C ILE A 39 -14.22 17.24 -7.50
N ASP A 40 -14.39 18.56 -7.35
CA ASP A 40 -14.59 19.48 -8.48
C ASP A 40 -13.40 19.44 -9.45
N LYS A 41 -12.17 19.48 -8.92
CA LYS A 41 -10.96 19.36 -9.74
C LYS A 41 -10.91 18.04 -10.51
N LEU A 42 -11.20 16.92 -9.85
CA LEU A 42 -11.22 15.60 -10.49
C LEU A 42 -12.34 15.47 -11.52
N TYR A 43 -13.51 16.03 -11.24
CA TYR A 43 -14.62 16.11 -12.18
C TYR A 43 -14.20 16.83 -13.46
N TRP A 44 -13.59 18.01 -13.34
CA TRP A 44 -13.10 18.77 -14.48
C TRP A 44 -11.90 18.11 -15.18
N GLU A 45 -11.04 17.40 -14.44
CA GLU A 45 -9.95 16.60 -15.02
C GLU A 45 -10.52 15.54 -15.97
N PHE A 46 -11.47 14.72 -15.52
CA PHE A 46 -12.10 13.72 -16.38
C PHE A 46 -12.85 14.32 -17.56
N GLN A 47 -13.54 15.45 -17.36
CA GLN A 47 -14.25 16.12 -18.44
C GLN A 47 -13.28 16.65 -19.51
N ARG A 48 -12.13 17.20 -19.12
CA ARG A 48 -11.08 17.65 -20.05
C ARG A 48 -10.45 16.50 -20.81
N GLU A 49 -10.38 15.31 -20.21
CA GLU A 49 -9.95 14.06 -20.86
C GLU A 49 -11.03 13.47 -21.80
N GLY A 50 -12.18 14.14 -21.95
CA GLY A 50 -13.24 13.71 -22.85
C GLY A 50 -14.16 12.63 -22.28
N ALA A 51 -14.11 12.39 -20.97
CA ALA A 51 -15.03 11.48 -20.31
C ALA A 51 -16.42 12.12 -20.14
N LEU A 52 -17.47 11.29 -20.26
CA LEU A 52 -18.79 11.67 -19.78
C LEU A 52 -18.84 11.41 -18.27
N THR A 53 -18.80 12.47 -17.48
CA THR A 53 -18.67 12.37 -16.02
C THR A 53 -19.89 12.94 -15.29
N LYS A 54 -20.26 12.31 -14.18
CA LYS A 54 -21.20 12.86 -13.20
C LYS A 54 -20.70 12.59 -11.78
N TYR A 55 -21.05 13.49 -10.88
CA TYR A 55 -20.78 13.36 -9.46
C TYR A 55 -22.09 13.30 -8.68
N ASP A 56 -22.23 12.28 -7.85
CA ASP A 56 -23.35 12.14 -6.93
C ASP A 56 -22.91 12.59 -5.53
N ILE A 57 -23.41 13.76 -5.11
CA ILE A 57 -23.00 14.43 -3.86
C ILE A 57 -23.33 13.58 -2.63
N GLU A 58 -24.49 12.90 -2.63
CA GLU A 58 -24.96 12.10 -1.49
C GLU A 58 -24.05 10.89 -1.25
N SER A 59 -23.69 10.19 -2.32
CA SER A 59 -22.84 8.99 -2.27
C SER A 59 -21.35 9.30 -2.38
N GLY A 60 -20.93 10.51 -2.75
CA GLY A 60 -19.51 10.80 -2.94
C GLY A 60 -18.90 10.03 -4.12
N VAL A 61 -19.73 9.58 -5.07
CA VAL A 61 -19.32 8.73 -6.20
C VAL A 61 -19.18 9.57 -7.46
N ILE A 62 -18.02 9.48 -8.10
CA ILE A 62 -17.79 9.98 -9.45
C ILE A 62 -17.95 8.79 -10.40
N THR A 63 -18.89 8.91 -11.34
CA THR A 63 -19.09 7.96 -12.43
C THR A 63 -18.62 8.61 -13.73
N SER A 64 -17.69 7.96 -14.42
CA SER A 64 -17.15 8.42 -15.69
C SER A 64 -17.27 7.34 -16.76
N VAL A 65 -17.69 7.70 -17.97
CA VAL A 65 -17.55 6.85 -19.16
C VAL A 65 -16.43 7.43 -20.01
N CYS A 66 -15.30 6.74 -20.02
CA CYS A 66 -14.08 7.15 -20.72
C CYS A 66 -13.95 6.41 -22.05
N PHE A 67 -13.51 7.10 -23.11
CA PHE A 67 -13.31 6.52 -24.44
C PHE A 67 -11.82 6.41 -24.71
N ASN A 68 -11.25 5.24 -24.43
CA ASN A 68 -9.82 5.00 -24.62
C ASN A 68 -9.57 4.39 -26.00
N ASN A 69 -8.49 4.79 -26.68
CA ASN A 69 -8.04 4.06 -27.86
C ASN A 69 -7.48 2.69 -27.45
N SER A 70 -7.66 1.68 -28.28
CA SER A 70 -7.07 0.38 -28.03
C SER A 70 -5.54 0.47 -27.90
N LYS A 71 -5.01 -0.08 -26.82
CA LYS A 71 -3.57 -0.17 -26.58
C LYS A 71 -2.81 -1.04 -27.61
N PHE A 72 -3.54 -1.79 -28.44
CA PHE A 72 -2.97 -2.67 -29.47
C PHE A 72 -2.86 -1.99 -30.84
N LEU A 73 -3.37 -0.77 -31.00
CA LEU A 73 -3.39 -0.06 -32.27
C LEU A 73 -2.51 1.19 -32.17
N LYS A 74 -1.58 1.33 -33.10
CA LYS A 74 -0.69 2.49 -33.19
C LYS A 74 -1.23 3.55 -34.16
N ASP A 75 -1.73 3.11 -35.31
CA ASP A 75 -2.03 3.98 -36.46
C ASP A 75 -3.54 4.05 -36.79
N SER A 76 -4.39 3.49 -35.91
CA SER A 76 -5.84 3.43 -36.09
C SER A 76 -6.56 3.77 -34.79
N LEU A 77 -7.75 4.36 -34.91
CA LEU A 77 -8.66 4.61 -33.80
C LEU A 77 -9.65 3.45 -33.63
N PHE A 78 -9.68 2.87 -32.45
CA PHE A 78 -10.70 1.93 -31.98
C PHE A 78 -11.04 2.27 -30.54
N PHE A 79 -12.18 2.93 -30.33
CA PHE A 79 -12.58 3.40 -29.03
C PHE A 79 -13.23 2.27 -28.22
N GLU A 80 -12.66 2.01 -27.04
CA GLU A 80 -13.19 1.08 -26.05
C GLU A 80 -13.78 1.91 -24.89
N PRO A 81 -15.11 2.03 -24.80
CA PRO A 81 -15.73 2.71 -23.67
C PRO A 81 -15.50 1.90 -22.39
N SER A 82 -15.04 2.56 -21.32
CA SER A 82 -14.95 1.97 -20.00
C SER A 82 -15.74 2.78 -18.98
N LEU A 83 -16.61 2.08 -18.24
CA LEU A 83 -17.24 2.64 -17.05
C LEU A 83 -16.21 2.66 -15.92
N GLU A 84 -15.96 3.84 -15.39
CA GLU A 84 -15.04 4.09 -14.29
C GLU A 84 -15.82 4.64 -13.10
N ILE A 85 -15.64 3.98 -11.96
CA ILE A 85 -16.21 4.39 -10.68
C ILE A 85 -15.07 4.80 -9.77
N MET A 86 -15.21 5.99 -9.19
CA MET A 86 -14.34 6.50 -8.15
C MET A 86 -15.19 6.92 -6.95
N ILE A 87 -14.75 6.56 -5.74
CA ILE A 87 -15.41 6.92 -4.48
C ILE A 87 -14.35 7.59 -3.63
N ILE A 88 -14.61 8.84 -3.25
CA ILE A 88 -13.72 9.64 -2.40
C ILE A 88 -14.47 9.99 -1.14
N ARG A 89 -13.92 9.61 0.00
CA ARG A 89 -14.51 9.87 1.32
C ARG A 89 -13.42 10.31 2.28
N GLU A 90 -13.73 11.32 3.08
CA GLU A 90 -12.97 11.59 4.30
C GLU A 90 -13.36 10.58 5.36
N ILE A 91 -12.35 9.95 5.99
CA ILE A 91 -12.53 9.10 7.16
C ILE A 91 -11.54 9.57 8.22
N GLY A 92 -12.04 10.02 9.37
CA GLY A 92 -11.21 10.69 10.38
C GLY A 92 -10.37 11.85 9.80
N ASP A 93 -9.05 11.76 10.00
CA ASP A 93 -8.06 12.74 9.57
C ASP A 93 -7.44 12.46 8.18
N ILE A 94 -7.93 11.45 7.45
CA ILE A 94 -7.36 10.99 6.18
C ILE A 94 -8.41 10.95 5.06
N ILE A 95 -7.93 10.66 3.85
CA ILE A 95 -8.75 10.51 2.64
C ILE A 95 -8.69 9.04 2.22
N SER A 96 -9.85 8.46 1.94
CA SER A 96 -9.99 7.16 1.31
C SER A 96 -10.42 7.33 -0.15
N ILE A 97 -9.74 6.62 -1.06
CA ILE A 97 -10.02 6.66 -2.49
C ILE A 97 -10.11 5.23 -3.03
N PHE A 98 -11.32 4.85 -3.41
CA PHE A 98 -11.52 3.73 -4.34
C PHE A 98 -11.51 4.30 -5.75
N ASP A 99 -10.67 3.73 -6.62
CA ASP A 99 -10.69 4.01 -8.05
C ASP A 99 -10.64 2.69 -8.82
N SER A 100 -11.69 2.41 -9.59
CA SER A 100 -11.81 1.20 -10.42
C SER A 100 -10.69 1.06 -11.46
N LYS A 101 -10.04 2.15 -11.88
CA LYS A 101 -8.84 2.09 -12.75
C LYS A 101 -7.54 1.89 -11.98
N GLY A 102 -7.56 2.02 -10.67
CA GLY A 102 -6.40 1.81 -9.80
C GLY A 102 -5.34 2.90 -9.91
N ARG A 103 -5.70 4.13 -10.31
CA ARG A 103 -4.81 5.29 -10.28
C ARG A 103 -4.33 5.55 -8.85
N LYS A 104 -3.19 6.23 -8.73
CA LYS A 104 -2.61 6.64 -7.45
C LYS A 104 -2.67 8.15 -7.33
N PHE A 105 -2.97 8.64 -6.12
CA PHE A 105 -3.15 10.05 -5.82
C PHE A 105 -2.15 10.57 -4.78
N ASN A 106 -1.13 9.79 -4.44
CA ASN A 106 -0.11 10.21 -3.49
C ASN A 106 0.62 11.45 -4.00
N ASN A 107 0.81 12.44 -3.12
CA ASN A 107 1.52 13.70 -3.39
C ASN A 107 0.91 14.52 -4.53
N ARG A 108 -0.42 14.59 -4.61
CA ARG A 108 -1.16 15.48 -5.52
C ARG A 108 -1.45 16.80 -4.81
N ASP A 109 -0.46 17.71 -4.81
CA ASP A 109 -0.56 19.03 -4.17
C ASP A 109 -1.71 19.88 -4.72
N ASP A 110 -2.01 19.72 -6.01
CA ASP A 110 -3.13 20.38 -6.68
C ASP A 110 -4.49 19.94 -6.11
N LEU A 111 -4.59 18.70 -5.64
CA LEU A 111 -5.77 18.12 -4.97
C LEU A 111 -5.69 18.21 -3.44
N LYS A 112 -4.60 18.76 -2.89
CA LYS A 112 -4.30 18.77 -1.45
C LYS A 112 -4.24 17.36 -0.83
N ILE A 113 -3.86 16.36 -1.63
CA ILE A 113 -3.66 14.97 -1.18
C ILE A 113 -2.17 14.74 -0.94
N GLY A 114 -1.82 14.39 0.30
CA GLY A 114 -0.45 14.19 0.73
C GLY A 114 0.09 12.80 0.45
N ARG A 115 1.09 12.40 1.25
CA ARG A 115 1.66 11.05 1.22
C ARG A 115 0.63 10.00 1.66
N VAL A 116 0.90 8.74 1.30
CA VAL A 116 0.16 7.60 1.84
C VAL A 116 0.21 7.58 3.37
N ILE A 117 -0.78 6.96 4.00
CA ILE A 117 -0.76 6.76 5.46
C ILE A 117 0.48 5.98 5.91
N ASP A 118 0.91 6.20 7.15
CA ASP A 118 2.10 5.56 7.70
C ASP A 118 1.89 4.05 7.89
N LEU A 119 3.00 3.31 7.95
CA LEU A 119 2.99 1.85 7.96
C LEU A 119 2.19 1.29 9.14
N ASP A 120 2.36 1.86 10.32
CA ASP A 120 1.66 1.43 11.54
C ASP A 120 0.14 1.58 11.41
N LYS A 121 -0.33 2.71 10.87
CA LYS A 121 -1.75 2.93 10.59
C LYS A 121 -2.25 1.95 9.53
N LEU A 122 -1.49 1.70 8.45
CA LEU A 122 -1.85 0.69 7.43
C LEU A 122 -1.97 -0.72 8.02
N PHE A 123 -1.07 -1.06 8.93
CA PHE A 123 -0.92 -2.36 9.55
C PHE A 123 -1.92 -2.60 10.70
N SER A 124 -2.49 -1.56 11.30
CA SER A 124 -3.46 -1.71 12.39
C SER A 124 -4.71 -2.53 12.02
N VAL A 125 -5.07 -2.59 10.73
CA VAL A 125 -6.21 -3.39 10.24
C VAL A 125 -5.99 -4.90 10.38
N VAL A 126 -4.73 -5.32 10.52
CA VAL A 126 -4.33 -6.71 10.81
C VAL A 126 -3.89 -6.91 12.25
N ALA A 127 -4.24 -5.98 13.15
CA ALA A 127 -4.05 -6.10 14.59
C ALA A 127 -5.37 -6.35 15.34
N LYS A 128 -6.43 -6.79 14.64
CA LYS A 128 -7.78 -6.93 15.19
C LYS A 128 -7.89 -8.10 16.20
N THR A 129 -7.11 -9.15 15.98
CA THR A 129 -7.10 -10.35 16.83
C THR A 129 -5.70 -10.57 17.43
N GLU A 130 -5.61 -11.47 18.40
CA GLU A 130 -4.33 -11.84 19.03
C GLU A 130 -3.36 -12.55 18.07
N GLN A 131 -3.88 -13.16 17.01
CA GLN A 131 -3.11 -13.98 16.08
C GLN A 131 -3.26 -13.48 14.65
N THR A 132 -2.13 -13.35 13.95
CA THR A 132 -2.05 -13.02 12.54
C THR A 132 -1.46 -14.17 11.75
N ARG A 133 -1.80 -14.29 10.47
CA ARG A 133 -1.19 -15.24 9.54
C ARG A 133 -0.85 -14.53 8.23
N THR A 134 0.44 -14.35 7.96
CA THR A 134 0.90 -13.81 6.68
C THR A 134 1.07 -14.94 5.67
N LYS A 135 0.46 -14.82 4.48
CA LYS A 135 0.49 -15.85 3.42
C LYS A 135 1.37 -15.48 2.24
N GLN A 136 1.52 -14.19 2.00
CA GLN A 136 2.31 -13.67 0.90
C GLN A 136 2.95 -12.35 1.33
N ALA A 137 4.18 -12.12 0.90
CA ALA A 137 4.81 -10.81 0.97
C ALA A 137 5.73 -10.60 -0.23
N ASN A 138 5.74 -9.38 -0.75
CA ASN A 138 6.76 -8.91 -1.67
C ASN A 138 7.58 -7.84 -0.97
N THR A 139 8.85 -7.79 -1.29
CA THR A 139 9.82 -6.96 -0.59
C THR A 139 10.74 -6.28 -1.59
N ARG A 140 11.43 -5.23 -1.16
CA ARG A 140 12.45 -4.54 -1.95
C ARG A 140 13.66 -4.28 -1.08
N ALA A 141 14.85 -4.51 -1.62
CA ALA A 141 16.09 -4.22 -0.93
C ALA A 141 16.20 -2.71 -0.66
N LEU A 142 16.64 -2.35 0.53
CA LEU A 142 16.88 -0.94 0.89
C LEU A 142 18.18 -0.37 0.31
N GLN A 143 19.13 -1.25 -0.03
CA GLN A 143 20.44 -0.90 -0.56
C GLN A 143 20.72 -1.74 -1.79
N PHE A 144 21.46 -1.15 -2.73
CA PHE A 144 21.93 -1.85 -3.91
C PHE A 144 23.17 -2.66 -3.54
N SER A 145 23.20 -3.94 -3.92
CA SER A 145 24.39 -4.77 -3.79
C SER A 145 24.32 -5.85 -4.86
N GLU A 146 25.41 -6.03 -5.62
CA GLU A 146 25.51 -7.10 -6.62
C GLU A 146 25.34 -8.51 -6.01
N SER A 147 25.59 -8.64 -4.70
CA SER A 147 25.48 -9.91 -3.97
C SER A 147 24.08 -10.20 -3.42
N ARG A 148 23.12 -9.29 -3.60
CA ARG A 148 21.78 -9.37 -2.99
C ARG A 148 20.67 -9.24 -4.04
N PRO A 149 19.62 -10.08 -3.97
CA PRO A 149 18.42 -9.88 -4.77
C PRO A 149 17.79 -8.49 -4.54
N GLU A 150 17.37 -7.81 -5.60
CA GLU A 150 16.67 -6.52 -5.49
C GLU A 150 15.30 -6.63 -4.82
N SER A 151 14.67 -7.79 -4.91
CA SER A 151 13.35 -8.08 -4.35
C SER A 151 13.24 -9.56 -4.00
N ILE A 152 12.43 -9.86 -2.99
CA ILE A 152 12.06 -11.24 -2.63
C ILE A 152 10.54 -11.34 -2.60
N SER A 153 10.01 -12.35 -3.27
CA SER A 153 8.60 -12.77 -3.21
C SER A 153 8.49 -14.02 -2.35
N LEU A 154 7.79 -13.91 -1.23
CA LEU A 154 7.55 -14.98 -0.27
C LEU A 154 6.09 -15.41 -0.34
N LYS A 155 5.83 -16.71 -0.39
CA LYS A 155 4.48 -17.28 -0.39
C LYS A 155 4.47 -18.59 0.38
N GLY A 156 3.52 -18.73 1.30
CA GLY A 156 3.40 -19.92 2.14
C GLY A 156 2.02 -19.99 2.81
N PRO A 157 1.70 -21.14 3.44
CA PRO A 157 0.47 -21.27 4.20
C PRO A 157 0.48 -20.39 5.46
N ASP A 158 1.65 -20.22 6.08
CA ASP A 158 1.89 -19.37 7.23
C ASP A 158 3.38 -18.96 7.28
N LEU A 159 3.65 -17.69 6.96
CA LEU A 159 5.00 -17.11 6.97
C LEU A 159 5.43 -16.67 8.38
N GLU A 160 4.51 -16.63 9.36
CA GLU A 160 4.87 -16.33 10.75
C GLU A 160 5.77 -17.42 11.37
N ALA A 161 5.67 -18.65 10.85
CA ALA A 161 6.46 -19.80 11.30
C ALA A 161 7.87 -19.86 10.69
N THR A 162 8.12 -19.15 9.58
CA THR A 162 9.39 -19.13 8.85
C THR A 162 9.99 -17.73 8.93
N ASN A 163 10.44 -17.32 10.12
CA ASN A 163 11.04 -16.00 10.33
C ASN A 163 12.58 -16.07 10.27
N HIS A 164 13.19 -15.26 9.41
CA HIS A 164 14.63 -15.07 9.30
C HIS A 164 14.97 -13.58 9.48
N SER A 165 14.88 -13.09 10.71
CA SER A 165 14.91 -11.65 11.03
C SER A 165 16.16 -10.92 10.51
N GLN A 166 17.33 -11.55 10.56
CA GLN A 166 18.58 -10.93 10.06
C GLN A 166 18.60 -10.73 8.54
N THR A 167 17.96 -11.62 7.78
CA THR A 167 17.87 -11.47 6.32
C THR A 167 16.78 -10.47 5.96
N ASN A 168 15.67 -10.48 6.69
CA ASN A 168 14.51 -9.63 6.42
C ASN A 168 14.78 -8.16 6.70
N SER A 169 15.61 -7.82 7.69
CA SER A 169 15.97 -6.44 8.05
C SER A 169 16.68 -5.65 6.93
N MET A 170 17.10 -6.34 5.87
CA MET A 170 17.72 -5.74 4.69
C MET A 170 16.72 -5.26 3.63
N TYR A 171 15.44 -5.57 3.83
CA TYR A 171 14.36 -5.34 2.88
C TYR A 171 13.21 -4.58 3.55
N ALA A 172 12.51 -3.78 2.75
CA ALA A 172 11.21 -3.22 3.10
C ALA A 172 10.10 -4.05 2.47
N VAL A 173 9.02 -4.29 3.22
CA VAL A 173 7.80 -4.91 2.66
C VAL A 173 7.12 -3.92 1.73
N THR A 174 6.84 -4.34 0.49
CA THR A 174 6.11 -3.54 -0.49
C THR A 174 4.64 -3.92 -0.54
N THR A 175 4.34 -5.21 -0.41
CA THR A 175 2.96 -5.72 -0.35
C THR A 175 2.88 -6.94 0.56
N ALA A 176 1.75 -7.15 1.23
CA ALA A 176 1.52 -8.36 2.03
C ALA A 176 0.07 -8.84 1.91
N VAL A 177 -0.16 -10.14 2.07
CA VAL A 177 -1.49 -10.72 2.29
C VAL A 177 -1.51 -11.32 3.68
N VAL A 178 -2.33 -10.75 4.55
CA VAL A 178 -2.33 -11.03 5.99
C VAL A 178 -3.75 -11.31 6.45
N SER A 179 -3.93 -12.34 7.26
CA SER A 179 -5.21 -12.71 7.86
C SER A 179 -5.19 -12.49 9.37
N ASN A 180 -6.27 -11.93 9.92
CA ASN A 180 -6.56 -11.97 11.35
C ASN A 180 -7.18 -13.34 11.67
N ILE A 181 -6.64 -14.04 12.66
CA ILE A 181 -7.09 -15.36 13.11
C ILE A 181 -7.78 -15.21 14.47
N ASN A 182 -8.99 -15.78 14.62
CA ASN A 182 -9.73 -15.75 15.86
C ASN A 182 -9.33 -16.90 16.81
N GLU A 183 -9.91 -16.90 18.01
CA GLU A 183 -9.64 -17.91 19.06
C GLU A 183 -9.90 -19.36 18.66
N ASN A 184 -10.69 -19.59 17.59
CA ASN A 184 -11.02 -20.91 17.06
C ASN A 184 -10.13 -21.31 15.86
N ASP A 185 -9.00 -20.63 15.65
CA ASP A 185 -8.09 -20.81 14.50
C ASP A 185 -8.78 -20.62 13.13
N LYS A 186 -9.84 -19.78 13.08
CA LYS A 186 -10.53 -19.42 11.84
C LYS A 186 -10.15 -18.01 11.41
N ILE A 187 -10.09 -17.80 10.09
CA ILE A 187 -9.85 -16.49 9.50
C ILE A 187 -11.04 -15.57 9.78
N ASP A 188 -10.83 -14.57 10.63
CA ASP A 188 -11.80 -13.51 10.92
C ASP A 188 -11.90 -12.53 9.75
N SER A 189 -10.74 -12.04 9.30
CA SER A 189 -10.60 -11.12 8.16
C SER A 189 -9.29 -11.37 7.43
N SER A 190 -9.19 -10.94 6.17
CA SER A 190 -7.98 -11.09 5.37
C SER A 190 -7.83 -9.90 4.44
N PHE A 191 -6.63 -9.32 4.41
CA PHE A 191 -6.34 -8.11 3.65
C PHE A 191 -5.10 -8.28 2.79
N TYR A 192 -5.15 -7.74 1.57
CA TYR A 192 -3.96 -7.37 0.83
C TYR A 192 -3.60 -5.93 1.19
N LEU A 193 -2.34 -5.71 1.53
CA LEU A 193 -1.78 -4.45 1.96
C LEU A 193 -0.72 -4.03 0.93
N GLY A 194 -0.87 -2.84 0.34
CA GLY A 194 0.10 -2.25 -0.57
C GLY A 194 0.77 -1.04 0.08
N VAL A 195 1.95 -1.24 0.67
CA VAL A 195 2.67 -0.26 1.50
C VAL A 195 2.93 1.03 0.73
N GLY A 196 3.56 0.95 -0.44
CA GLY A 196 3.89 2.13 -1.24
C GLY A 196 2.69 2.89 -1.83
N SER A 197 1.49 2.33 -1.76
CA SER A 197 0.26 3.00 -2.23
C SER A 197 -0.73 3.30 -1.11
N GLY A 198 -0.43 2.92 0.14
CA GLY A 198 -1.40 2.97 1.24
C GLY A 198 -2.65 2.16 0.95
N ARG A 199 -2.55 1.05 0.20
CA ARG A 199 -3.71 0.30 -0.29
C ARG A 199 -4.12 -0.78 0.69
N ILE A 200 -5.39 -0.85 1.03
CA ILE A 200 -6.00 -1.97 1.75
C ILE A 200 -7.06 -2.58 0.86
N CYS A 201 -7.00 -3.89 0.71
CA CYS A 201 -7.91 -4.63 -0.14
C CYS A 201 -8.48 -5.82 0.62
N ASP A 202 -9.79 -5.89 0.78
CA ASP A 202 -10.43 -7.08 1.36
C ASP A 202 -10.16 -8.30 0.48
N GLN A 203 -9.80 -9.43 1.09
CA GLN A 203 -9.54 -10.70 0.40
C GLN A 203 -10.56 -11.78 0.76
N LYS A 204 -11.49 -11.49 1.68
CA LYS A 204 -12.48 -12.43 2.19
C LYS A 204 -13.88 -12.14 1.62
N LYS A 205 -14.25 -10.87 1.47
CA LYS A 205 -15.52 -10.43 0.90
C LYS A 205 -15.31 -9.84 -0.49
N ASN A 206 -16.23 -10.12 -1.40
CA ASN A 206 -16.32 -9.56 -2.74
C ASN A 206 -17.73 -8.99 -2.97
N ASN A 207 -17.91 -8.32 -4.10
CA ASN A 207 -19.22 -7.83 -4.59
C ASN A 207 -19.98 -7.04 -3.52
N PHE A 208 -19.35 -5.97 -3.05
CA PHE A 208 -19.93 -5.09 -2.04
C PHE A 208 -21.06 -4.27 -2.67
N THR A 209 -22.20 -4.21 -2.00
CA THR A 209 -23.14 -3.11 -2.24
C THR A 209 -22.47 -1.80 -1.83
N TYR A 210 -22.98 -0.67 -2.31
CA TYR A 210 -22.50 0.64 -1.86
C TYR A 210 -22.55 0.77 -0.32
N LYS A 211 -23.66 0.37 0.31
CA LYS A 211 -23.82 0.38 1.76
C LYS A 211 -22.76 -0.48 2.46
N ASP A 212 -22.57 -1.71 2.00
CA ASP A 212 -21.59 -2.64 2.57
C ASP A 212 -20.15 -2.11 2.47
N PHE A 213 -19.86 -1.37 1.40
CA PHE A 213 -18.55 -0.75 1.19
C PHE A 213 -18.32 0.41 2.15
N ILE A 214 -19.33 1.24 2.41
CA ILE A 214 -19.25 2.30 3.42
C ILE A 214 -19.10 1.70 4.82
N GLU A 215 -19.88 0.67 5.17
CA GLU A 215 -19.69 -0.03 6.44
C GLU A 215 -18.28 -0.63 6.57
N TRP A 216 -17.71 -1.13 5.48
CA TRP A 216 -16.34 -1.63 5.45
C TRP A 216 -15.31 -0.50 5.68
N LEU A 217 -15.45 0.66 5.02
CA LEU A 217 -14.58 1.82 5.28
C LEU A 217 -14.63 2.24 6.75
N GLU A 218 -15.80 2.15 7.37
CA GLU A 218 -15.99 2.56 8.75
C GLU A 218 -15.31 1.59 9.71
N GLN A 219 -15.32 0.28 9.39
CA GLN A 219 -14.52 -0.70 10.12
C GLN A 219 -13.01 -0.47 9.99
N ILE A 220 -12.55 -0.04 8.81
CA ILE A 220 -11.14 0.33 8.59
C ILE A 220 -10.79 1.57 9.43
N ASN A 221 -11.65 2.59 9.45
CA ASN A 221 -11.43 3.79 10.26
C ASN A 221 -11.34 3.45 11.76
N ILE A 222 -12.24 2.61 12.26
CA ILE A 222 -12.18 2.12 13.65
C ILE A 222 -10.86 1.39 13.94
N ALA A 223 -10.33 0.63 12.98
CA ALA A 223 -9.05 -0.04 13.15
C ALA A 223 -7.87 0.94 13.16
N PHE A 224 -7.93 2.02 12.36
CA PHE A 224 -6.95 3.11 12.42
C PHE A 224 -6.99 3.81 13.78
N ASP A 225 -8.17 4.16 14.28
CA ASP A 225 -8.31 4.88 15.57
C ASP A 225 -7.81 4.08 16.77
N LYS A 226 -7.89 2.74 16.71
CA LYS A 226 -7.37 1.86 17.77
C LYS A 226 -5.85 1.88 17.87
N ASN A 227 -5.12 2.28 16.82
CA ASN A 227 -3.66 2.25 16.74
C ASN A 227 -3.05 0.94 17.27
N GLY A 228 -3.68 -0.19 16.91
CA GLY A 228 -3.22 -1.50 17.35
C GLY A 228 -1.85 -1.82 16.77
N LEU A 229 -0.89 -2.17 17.63
CA LEU A 229 0.42 -2.64 17.19
C LEU A 229 0.27 -3.99 16.48
N VAL A 230 0.91 -4.13 15.31
CA VAL A 230 0.91 -5.41 14.62
C VAL A 230 1.71 -6.45 15.37
N LYS A 231 1.06 -7.60 15.59
CA LYS A 231 1.61 -8.76 16.30
C LYS A 231 2.33 -9.75 15.39
N SER A 232 2.39 -9.47 14.08
CA SER A 232 3.06 -10.31 13.09
C SER A 232 4.58 -10.27 13.31
N ARG A 233 5.14 -11.42 13.72
CA ARG A 233 6.59 -11.60 13.87
C ARG A 233 7.28 -11.52 12.50
N PHE A 234 6.59 -11.96 11.45
CA PHE A 234 7.09 -11.89 10.10
C PHE A 234 7.19 -10.45 9.60
N LEU A 235 6.13 -9.66 9.67
CA LEU A 235 6.15 -8.27 9.18
C LEU A 235 7.09 -7.39 10.00
N ASN A 236 7.13 -7.58 11.33
CA ASN A 236 8.01 -6.84 12.22
C ASN A 236 9.50 -7.22 12.07
N SER A 237 9.82 -8.25 11.27
CA SER A 237 11.21 -8.64 10.99
C SER A 237 11.85 -7.87 9.84
N PHE A 238 11.05 -7.15 9.05
CA PHE A 238 11.54 -6.32 7.95
C PHE A 238 11.92 -4.93 8.43
N ALA A 239 12.70 -4.22 7.62
CA ALA A 239 13.06 -2.86 7.92
C ALA A 239 11.82 -1.95 7.98
N GLN A 240 11.78 -1.10 9.00
CA GLN A 240 10.76 -0.10 9.20
C GLN A 240 11.41 1.28 9.23
N THR A 241 10.66 2.29 8.80
CA THR A 241 11.07 3.68 8.99
C THR A 241 10.89 4.05 10.44
N ILE A 242 11.95 4.60 11.05
CA ILE A 242 11.91 5.17 12.38
C ILE A 242 12.13 6.68 12.26
N ASP A 243 11.31 7.47 12.95
CA ASP A 243 11.44 8.93 12.97
C ASP A 243 12.51 9.40 13.98
N GLU A 244 12.82 8.54 14.95
CA GLU A 244 13.82 8.79 16.00
C GLU A 244 14.89 7.71 16.01
N ALA A 245 16.11 8.08 16.39
CA ALA A 245 17.19 7.12 16.56
C ALA A 245 16.85 6.17 17.73
N PRO A 246 17.09 4.85 17.59
CA PRO A 246 16.79 3.91 18.66
C PRO A 246 17.73 4.14 19.84
N GLU A 247 17.21 4.00 21.07
CA GLU A 247 18.02 4.09 22.29
C GLU A 247 18.89 2.84 22.51
N GLU A 248 18.56 1.76 21.83
CA GLU A 248 19.22 0.45 21.95
C GLU A 248 20.58 0.44 21.25
N GLU A 249 21.53 -0.35 21.78
CA GLU A 249 22.83 -0.50 21.12
C GLU A 249 22.67 -1.21 19.76
N PRO A 250 23.19 -0.63 18.66
CA PRO A 250 23.07 -1.23 17.35
C PRO A 250 23.85 -2.56 17.29
N ILE A 251 23.16 -3.63 16.92
CA ILE A 251 23.76 -4.96 16.76
C ILE A 251 24.58 -5.10 15.46
N ALA A 252 24.28 -4.29 14.44
CA ALA A 252 24.97 -4.27 13.17
C ALA A 252 24.82 -2.91 12.47
N CYS A 253 25.80 -2.53 11.66
CA CYS A 253 25.77 -1.35 10.81
C CYS A 253 26.28 -1.73 9.41
N ILE A 254 25.61 -1.22 8.37
CA ILE A 254 26.07 -1.35 6.99
C ILE A 254 26.38 0.06 6.48
N LEU A 255 27.62 0.22 6.01
CA LEU A 255 28.07 1.39 5.28
C LEU A 255 28.15 1.00 3.80
N ASP A 256 27.38 1.70 2.97
CA ASP A 256 27.33 1.46 1.53
C ASP A 256 28.18 2.51 0.82
N PHE A 257 29.24 2.07 0.15
CA PHE A 257 30.16 2.89 -0.62
C PHE A 257 30.11 2.55 -2.11
N SER A 258 29.06 1.87 -2.57
CA SER A 258 28.94 1.36 -3.95
C SER A 258 29.02 2.46 -5.01
N ASP A 259 28.68 3.70 -4.65
CA ASP A 259 28.76 4.87 -5.55
C ASP A 259 30.18 5.46 -5.68
N ILE A 260 31.15 5.02 -4.86
CA ILE A 260 32.53 5.53 -4.90
C ILE A 260 33.35 4.71 -5.89
N LEU A 261 33.84 5.35 -6.94
CA LEU A 261 34.74 4.72 -7.90
C LEU A 261 36.19 4.78 -7.40
N GLY A 262 36.85 3.63 -7.23
CA GLY A 262 38.27 3.53 -6.86
C GLY A 262 38.52 2.82 -5.53
N ILE A 263 39.74 2.96 -5.01
CA ILE A 263 40.15 2.34 -3.73
C ILE A 263 39.65 3.22 -2.57
N LEU A 264 38.96 2.62 -1.59
CA LEU A 264 38.58 3.30 -0.36
C LEU A 264 39.78 3.32 0.59
N GLU A 265 40.18 4.52 1.04
CA GLU A 265 41.14 4.68 2.14
C GLU A 265 40.38 4.97 3.44
N ILE A 266 40.41 4.02 4.39
CA ILE A 266 39.88 4.24 5.74
C ILE A 266 41.01 4.68 6.65
N THR A 267 40.77 5.77 7.38
CA THR A 267 41.67 6.27 8.42
C THR A 267 40.99 6.21 9.79
N TYR A 268 41.61 5.53 10.77
CA TYR A 268 41.12 5.50 12.16
C TYR A 268 42.29 5.47 13.15
N ASN A 269 42.31 6.37 14.13
CA ASN A 269 43.38 6.48 15.14
C ASN A 269 44.81 6.44 14.57
N GLY A 270 45.04 7.10 13.44
CA GLY A 270 46.35 7.12 12.76
C GLY A 270 46.67 5.88 11.93
N PHE A 271 45.85 4.84 11.96
CA PHE A 271 45.94 3.72 11.03
C PHE A 271 45.27 4.07 9.70
N LYS A 272 45.97 3.79 8.61
CA LYS A 272 45.45 3.90 7.24
C LYS A 272 45.40 2.52 6.62
N GLN A 273 44.24 2.15 6.11
CA GLN A 273 44.04 0.90 5.39
C GLN A 273 43.31 1.18 4.08
N GLN A 274 43.84 0.63 3.00
CA GLN A 274 43.12 0.56 1.73
C GLN A 274 42.24 -0.69 1.74
N ILE A 275 40.98 -0.49 1.39
CA ILE A 275 40.01 -1.56 1.21
C ILE A 275 39.39 -1.45 -0.17
N ASP A 276 39.21 -2.61 -0.78
CA ASP A 276 38.44 -2.75 -1.99
C ASP A 276 36.95 -2.56 -1.66
N ASN A 277 36.16 -2.08 -2.63
CA ASN A 277 34.71 -1.91 -2.55
C ASN A 277 33.96 -3.24 -2.32
N THR A 278 34.67 -4.37 -2.38
CA THR A 278 34.14 -5.71 -2.08
C THR A 278 34.29 -6.11 -0.61
N PHE A 279 34.85 -5.25 0.24
CA PHE A 279 35.14 -5.58 1.64
C PHE A 279 33.86 -5.70 2.50
N ILE A 280 33.63 -6.89 3.06
CA ILE A 280 32.54 -7.15 4.01
C ILE A 280 33.14 -7.39 5.40
N TYR A 281 32.89 -6.48 6.34
CA TYR A 281 33.23 -6.70 7.75
C TYR A 281 32.06 -7.32 8.50
N LYS A 282 32.28 -8.49 9.12
CA LYS A 282 31.33 -9.13 10.04
C LYS A 282 32.01 -9.30 11.39
N ASN A 283 31.56 -8.57 12.40
CA ASN A 283 31.97 -8.84 13.77
C ASN A 283 31.15 -10.00 14.31
N ILE A 284 31.66 -11.23 14.16
CA ILE A 284 31.04 -12.40 14.77
C ILE A 284 31.42 -12.39 16.25
N ARG A 285 30.51 -11.92 17.13
CA ARG A 285 30.58 -12.31 18.54
C ARG A 285 30.42 -13.83 18.58
N LYS A 286 31.45 -14.54 19.06
CA LYS A 286 31.50 -16.00 19.20
C LYS A 286 30.44 -16.51 20.19
N GLU A 287 29.16 -16.46 19.85
CA GLU A 287 28.10 -17.10 20.64
C GLU A 287 27.04 -17.84 19.80
N PHE A 288 27.10 -17.76 18.47
CA PHE A 288 26.20 -18.53 17.60
C PHE A 288 26.99 -19.47 16.69
N LEU A 289 27.08 -20.73 17.12
CA LEU A 289 27.34 -21.89 16.25
C LEU A 289 25.96 -22.51 15.95
N PHE A 290 25.59 -22.47 14.66
CA PHE A 290 24.52 -23.18 13.94
C PHE A 290 23.20 -23.50 14.65
#